data_AF-A0A6G1HGG5-F1
#
_entry.id   AF-A0A6G1HGG5-F1
#
_cell.length_a   1.000
_cell.length_b   1.000
_cell.length_c   1.000
_cell.angle_alpha   90.00
_cell.angle_beta   90.00
_cell.angle_gamma   90.00
#
_symmetry.space_group_name_H-M   'P 1'
#
loop_
_entity.id
_entity.type
_entity.pdbx_description
1 polymer ?
#
loop_
_entity_poly.entity_id
_entity_poly.type
_entity_poly.pdbx_seq_one_letter_code
_entity_poly.pdbx_strand_id
1 'polypeptide(L)'
;CAMCAGHGDPDTGDCMCETKALEQAIAQAEKRWVESWMARIRDWVQHRAVTHVTTQFETLKAQRLQAHKTYLWSIPNFEAWMRYQRRPPLHPYALQQLQRQIADADARLKRGIDADWKTCVIKYPEVLDYFYNQVQVQLPRS
;
A
#
# COMPACT_ATOMS: atom_id res chain seq x y z
N CYS A 1 -1.89 -22.29 -50.37
CA CYS A 1 -1.89 -21.64 -49.04
C CYS A 1 -1.06 -22.45 -48.03
N ALA A 2 -0.20 -21.80 -47.24
CA ALA A 2 0.69 -22.43 -46.27
C ALA A 2 -0.01 -22.94 -44.98
N MET A 3 -1.27 -22.56 -44.74
CA MET A 3 -2.01 -22.89 -43.52
C MET A 3 -3.01 -24.05 -43.65
N CYS A 4 -3.66 -24.25 -44.81
CA CYS A 4 -4.76 -25.22 -44.94
C CYS A 4 -4.46 -26.46 -45.79
N ALA A 5 -3.27 -26.57 -46.39
CA ALA A 5 -2.85 -27.66 -47.29
C ALA A 5 -3.84 -27.99 -48.45
N GLY A 6 -4.85 -27.15 -48.69
CA GLY A 6 -5.84 -27.31 -49.75
C GLY A 6 -5.33 -26.82 -51.10
N HIS A 7 -5.90 -27.39 -52.18
CA HIS A 7 -5.63 -27.07 -53.59
C HIS A 7 -6.17 -25.71 -54.02
N GLY A 8 -5.84 -24.65 -53.27
CA GLY A 8 -5.97 -23.27 -53.75
C GLY A 8 -4.62 -22.85 -54.32
N ASP A 9 -4.60 -22.58 -55.62
CA ASP A 9 -3.47 -21.96 -56.32
C ASP A 9 -3.06 -20.70 -55.53
N PRO A 10 -1.79 -20.53 -55.13
CA PRO A 10 -1.33 -19.33 -54.43
C PRO A 10 -1.65 -18.02 -55.17
N ASP A 11 -1.95 -18.08 -56.48
CA ASP A 11 -2.27 -16.94 -57.32
C ASP A 11 -3.78 -16.61 -57.39
N THR A 12 -4.66 -17.56 -57.04
CA THR A 12 -6.09 -17.29 -56.84
C THR A 12 -6.32 -16.76 -55.43
N GLY A 13 -6.26 -15.44 -55.26
CA GLY A 13 -6.30 -14.69 -53.99
C GLY A 13 -7.56 -14.84 -53.10
N ASP A 14 -8.22 -15.99 -53.09
CA ASP A 14 -9.47 -16.24 -52.34
C ASP A 14 -9.24 -16.96 -50.99
N CYS A 15 -8.00 -17.38 -50.68
CA CYS A 15 -7.71 -18.11 -49.45
C CYS A 15 -7.38 -17.19 -48.26
N MET A 16 -8.35 -16.92 -47.40
CA MET A 16 -8.18 -16.06 -46.21
C MET A 16 -7.48 -16.72 -45.01
N CYS A 17 -6.94 -17.94 -45.15
CA CYS A 17 -6.38 -18.69 -44.03
C CYS A 17 -5.13 -18.03 -43.42
N GLU A 18 -4.26 -17.44 -44.24
CA GLU A 18 -3.06 -16.73 -43.78
C GLU A 18 -3.40 -15.41 -43.10
N THR A 19 -4.36 -14.66 -43.65
CA THR A 19 -4.89 -13.43 -43.02
C THR A 19 -5.49 -13.71 -41.65
N LYS A 20 -6.35 -14.72 -41.53
CA LYS A 20 -6.96 -15.12 -40.25
C LYS A 20 -5.91 -15.60 -39.24
N ALA A 21 -4.90 -16.35 -39.69
CA ALA A 21 -3.81 -16.78 -38.83
C ALA A 21 -2.98 -15.59 -38.32
N LEU A 22 -2.70 -14.62 -39.19
CA LEU A 22 -2.00 -13.39 -38.81
C LEU A 22 -2.82 -12.56 -37.82
N GLU A 23 -4.12 -12.35 -38.06
CA GLU A 23 -5.02 -11.64 -37.15
C GLU A 23 -5.04 -12.28 -35.75
N GLN A 24 -5.12 -13.61 -35.69
CA GLN A 24 -5.04 -14.35 -34.43
C GLN A 24 -3.68 -14.19 -33.74
N ALA A 25 -2.58 -14.25 -34.50
CA ALA A 25 -1.25 -14.08 -33.97
C ALA A 25 -1.03 -12.66 -33.42
N ILE A 26 -1.54 -11.64 -34.11
CA ILE A 26 -1.55 -10.25 -33.64
C ILE A 26 -2.34 -10.14 -32.35
N ALA A 27 -3.59 -10.62 -32.29
CA ALA A 27 -4.41 -10.54 -31.09
C ALA A 27 -3.75 -11.24 -29.88
N GLN A 28 -3.09 -12.40 -30.10
CA GLN A 28 -2.33 -13.09 -29.05
C GLN A 28 -1.08 -12.32 -28.62
N ALA A 29 -0.37 -11.70 -29.55
CA ALA A 29 0.80 -10.87 -29.25
C ALA A 29 0.41 -9.61 -28.47
N GLU A 30 -0.63 -8.89 -28.91
CA GLU A 30 -1.19 -7.72 -28.24
C GLU A 30 -1.63 -8.04 -26.83
N LYS A 31 -2.42 -9.10 -26.64
CA LYS A 31 -2.87 -9.53 -25.31
C LYS A 31 -1.69 -9.74 -24.36
N ARG A 32 -0.70 -10.54 -24.77
CA ARG A 32 0.50 -10.82 -23.95
C ARG A 32 1.28 -9.55 -23.63
N TRP A 33 1.41 -8.67 -24.61
CA TRP A 33 2.13 -7.40 -24.44
C TRP A 33 1.40 -6.46 -23.46
N VAL A 34 0.10 -6.26 -23.63
CA VAL A 34 -0.73 -5.43 -22.74
C VAL A 34 -0.73 -6.00 -21.32
N GLU A 35 -0.93 -7.31 -21.16
CA GLU A 35 -0.94 -7.95 -19.84
C GLU A 35 0.40 -7.82 -19.12
N SER A 36 1.51 -8.09 -19.83
CA SER A 36 2.87 -7.93 -19.29
C SER A 36 3.15 -6.49 -18.87
N TRP A 37 2.78 -5.52 -19.71
CA TRP A 37 2.99 -4.12 -19.43
C TRP A 37 2.14 -3.63 -18.26
N MET A 38 0.84 -3.94 -18.26
CA MET A 38 -0.07 -3.58 -17.17
C MET A 38 0.35 -4.21 -15.84
N ALA A 39 0.88 -5.43 -15.86
CA ALA A 39 1.42 -6.07 -14.66
C ALA A 39 2.61 -5.28 -14.08
N ARG A 40 3.55 -4.84 -14.92
CA ARG A 40 4.70 -4.01 -14.49
C ARG A 40 4.27 -2.65 -13.94
N ILE A 41 3.32 -1.99 -14.59
CA ILE A 41 2.77 -0.73 -14.08
C ILE A 41 2.12 -0.95 -12.71
N ARG A 42 1.26 -1.98 -12.59
CA ARG A 42 0.55 -2.27 -11.35
C ARG A 42 1.51 -2.53 -10.20
N ASP A 43 2.53 -3.34 -10.42
CA ASP A 43 3.56 -3.64 -9.41
C ASP A 43 4.26 -2.35 -8.94
N TRP A 44 4.71 -1.52 -9.88
CA TRP A 44 5.35 -0.24 -9.55
C TRP A 44 4.43 0.72 -8.79
N VAL A 45 3.19 0.92 -9.27
CA VAL A 45 2.21 1.79 -8.62
C VAL A 45 1.85 1.28 -7.23
N GLN A 46 1.60 -0.02 -7.09
CA GLN A 46 1.27 -0.64 -5.81
C GLN A 46 2.40 -0.45 -4.80
N HIS A 47 3.65 -0.72 -5.18
CA HIS A 47 4.80 -0.56 -4.31
C HIS A 47 4.95 0.90 -3.84
N ARG A 48 4.80 1.86 -4.76
CA ARG A 48 4.89 3.30 -4.46
C ARG A 48 3.76 3.77 -3.54
N ALA A 49 2.53 3.35 -3.81
CA ALA A 49 1.37 3.70 -3.00
C ALA A 49 1.49 3.16 -1.57
N VAL A 50 1.83 1.87 -1.40
CA VAL A 50 2.05 1.25 -0.09
C VAL A 50 3.16 1.98 0.67
N THR A 51 4.28 2.27 0.01
CA THR A 51 5.40 2.99 0.63
C THR A 51 4.95 4.37 1.11
N HIS A 52 4.27 5.14 0.25
CA HIS A 52 3.80 6.49 0.58
C HIS A 52 2.88 6.50 1.81
N VAL A 53 1.85 5.66 1.81
CA VAL A 53 0.87 5.56 2.91
C VAL A 53 1.54 5.09 4.21
N THR A 54 2.45 4.11 4.12
CA THR A 54 3.17 3.58 5.28
C THR A 54 4.11 4.62 5.88
N THR A 55 4.87 5.36 5.06
CA THR A 55 5.75 6.43 5.54
C THR A 55 4.98 7.54 6.26
N GLN A 56 3.82 7.93 5.73
CA GLN A 56 2.94 8.90 6.40
C GLN A 56 2.46 8.36 7.75
N PHE A 57 2.01 7.12 7.80
CA PHE A 57 1.55 6.50 9.04
C PHE A 57 2.67 6.40 10.10
N GLU A 58 3.86 5.95 9.74
CA GLU A 58 4.97 5.84 10.69
C GLU A 58 5.37 7.21 11.26
N THR A 59 5.26 8.29 10.48
CA THR A 59 5.46 9.66 10.97
C THR A 59 4.44 10.02 12.05
N LEU A 60 3.14 9.79 11.80
CA LEU A 60 2.06 10.08 12.76
C LEU A 60 2.19 9.23 14.02
N LYS A 61 2.48 7.95 13.87
CA LYS A 61 2.71 7.01 14.96
C LYS A 61 3.89 7.46 15.84
N ALA A 62 5.01 7.85 15.23
CA ALA A 62 6.17 8.38 15.96
C ALA A 62 5.81 9.63 16.78
N GLN A 63 5.05 10.56 16.20
CA GLN A 63 4.56 11.75 16.91
C GLN A 63 3.67 11.38 18.11
N ARG A 64 2.74 10.43 17.95
CA ARG A 64 1.89 9.96 19.05
C ARG A 64 2.67 9.27 20.15
N LEU A 65 3.63 8.41 19.80
CA LEU A 65 4.48 7.73 20.77
C LEU A 65 5.28 8.74 21.59
N GLN A 66 5.83 9.77 20.94
CA GLN A 66 6.55 10.84 21.62
C GLN A 66 5.64 11.65 22.55
N ALA A 67 4.46 12.07 22.06
CA ALA A 67 3.49 12.81 22.88
C ALA A 67 2.99 11.99 24.08
N HIS A 68 2.73 10.70 23.89
CA HIS A 68 2.34 9.78 24.96
C HIS A 68 3.45 9.62 26.00
N LYS A 69 4.71 9.46 25.57
CA LYS A 69 5.86 9.43 26.48
C LYS A 69 5.93 10.72 27.31
N THR A 70 5.83 11.89 26.68
CA THR A 70 5.83 13.18 27.38
C THR A 70 4.67 13.28 28.37
N TYR A 71 3.47 12.84 27.98
CA TYR A 71 2.30 12.83 28.87
C TYR A 71 2.52 11.93 30.09
N LEU A 72 3.02 10.71 29.90
CA LEU A 72 3.30 9.81 31.02
C LEU A 72 4.25 10.44 32.04
N TRP A 73 5.32 11.10 31.58
CA TRP A 73 6.24 11.83 32.47
C TRP A 73 5.60 12.99 33.24
N SER A 74 4.48 13.53 32.75
CA SER A 74 3.71 14.56 33.47
C SER A 74 2.76 14.00 34.53
N ILE A 75 2.49 12.69 34.53
CA ILE A 75 1.58 12.07 35.50
C ILE A 75 2.22 12.08 36.91
N PRO A 76 1.50 12.53 37.95
CA PRO A 76 2.00 12.49 39.32
C PRO A 76 2.44 11.09 39.75
N ASN A 77 3.62 10.99 40.37
CA ASN A 77 4.24 9.73 40.82
C ASN A 77 4.70 8.78 39.71
N PHE A 78 4.64 9.17 38.43
CA PHE A 78 5.12 8.32 37.34
C PHE A 78 6.64 8.10 37.36
N GLU A 79 7.43 9.11 37.76
CA GLU A 79 8.87 8.94 37.95
C GLU A 79 9.17 7.86 39.00
N ALA A 80 8.47 7.88 40.15
CA ALA A 80 8.61 6.86 41.18
C ALA A 80 8.21 5.47 40.64
N TRP A 81 7.13 5.38 39.88
CA TRP A 81 6.70 4.14 39.23
C TRP A 81 7.78 3.55 38.32
N MET A 82 8.48 4.38 37.54
CA MET A 82 9.61 3.94 36.71
C MET A 82 10.82 3.52 37.56
N ARG A 83 11.19 4.33 38.56
CA ARG A 83 12.36 4.07 39.44
C ARG A 83 12.22 2.76 40.20
N TYR A 84 11.02 2.45 40.69
CA TYR A 84 10.75 1.26 41.50
C TYR A 84 10.18 0.09 40.69
N GLN A 85 10.49 0.01 39.39
CA GLN A 85 10.08 -1.12 38.53
C GLN A 85 8.59 -1.48 38.65
N ARG A 86 7.72 -0.45 38.62
CA ARG A 86 6.25 -0.58 38.74
C ARG A 86 5.74 -1.04 40.11
N ARG A 87 6.58 -1.00 41.15
CA ARG A 87 6.21 -1.28 42.55
C ARG A 87 6.67 -0.15 43.49
N PRO A 88 6.25 1.10 43.26
CA PRO A 88 6.67 2.20 44.11
C PRO A 88 6.02 2.09 45.50
N PRO A 89 6.72 2.50 46.58
CA PRO A 89 6.20 2.49 47.94
C PRO A 89 5.21 3.66 48.14
N LEU A 90 4.10 3.62 47.41
CA LEU A 90 3.02 4.60 47.46
C LEU A 90 1.85 4.08 48.29
N HIS A 91 1.08 5.00 48.86
CA HIS A 91 -0.19 4.66 49.47
C HIS A 91 -1.11 3.97 48.44
N PRO A 92 -1.85 2.89 48.80
CA PRO A 92 -2.63 2.09 47.85
C PRO A 92 -3.58 2.90 46.97
N TYR A 93 -4.21 3.94 47.53
CA TYR A 93 -5.09 4.84 46.77
C TYR A 93 -4.33 5.60 45.66
N ALA A 94 -3.16 6.17 45.97
CA ALA A 94 -2.34 6.90 45.00
C ALA A 94 -1.82 5.96 43.90
N LEU A 95 -1.45 4.73 44.27
CA LEU A 95 -1.04 3.68 43.33
C LEU A 95 -2.15 3.31 42.36
N GLN A 96 -3.38 3.11 42.87
CA GLN A 96 -4.53 2.79 42.03
C GLN A 96 -4.86 3.92 41.05
N GLN A 97 -4.82 5.18 41.50
CA GLN A 97 -5.06 6.33 40.64
C GLN A 97 -3.99 6.45 39.54
N LEU A 98 -2.72 6.25 39.88
CA LEU A 98 -1.62 6.24 38.91
C LEU A 98 -1.82 5.15 37.85
N GLN A 99 -2.13 3.92 38.28
CA GLN A 99 -2.37 2.80 37.37
C GLN A 99 -3.53 3.07 36.41
N ARG A 100 -4.63 3.66 36.91
CA ARG A 100 -5.76 4.05 36.05
C ARG A 100 -5.35 5.09 35.02
N GLN A 101 -4.61 6.13 35.42
CA GLN A 101 -4.17 7.17 34.49
C GLN A 101 -3.23 6.62 33.40
N ILE A 102 -2.33 5.70 33.75
CA ILE A 102 -1.46 5.02 32.77
C ILE A 102 -2.32 4.18 31.82
N ALA A 103 -3.22 3.35 32.34
CA ALA A 103 -4.08 2.50 31.52
C ALA A 103 -4.96 3.31 30.56
N ASP A 104 -5.52 4.44 31.03
CA ASP A 104 -6.29 5.35 30.19
C ASP A 104 -5.42 6.01 29.10
N ALA A 105 -4.19 6.38 29.43
CA ALA A 105 -3.22 6.93 28.47
C ALA A 105 -2.87 5.92 27.37
N ASP A 106 -2.62 4.67 27.76
CA ASP A 106 -2.30 3.57 26.84
C ASP A 106 -3.48 3.28 25.91
N ALA A 107 -4.70 3.25 26.46
CA ALA A 107 -5.92 3.04 25.68
C ALA A 107 -6.16 4.20 24.69
N ARG A 108 -5.88 5.44 25.08
CA ARG A 108 -5.95 6.62 24.19
C ARG A 108 -4.90 6.55 23.08
N LEU A 109 -3.67 6.18 23.39
CA LEU A 109 -2.61 5.99 22.40
C LEU A 109 -3.02 4.96 21.35
N LYS A 110 -3.48 3.78 21.81
CA LYS A 110 -3.92 2.70 20.90
C LYS A 110 -5.01 3.18 19.94
N ARG A 111 -6.09 3.76 20.48
CA ARG A 111 -7.18 4.29 19.65
C ARG A 111 -6.71 5.36 18.66
N GLY A 112 -5.77 6.22 19.08
CA GLY A 112 -5.18 7.24 18.23
C GLY A 112 -4.39 6.65 17.06
N ILE A 113 -3.55 5.64 17.33
CA ILE A 113 -2.79 4.93 16.29
C ILE A 113 -3.73 4.22 15.32
N ASP A 114 -4.77 3.54 15.83
CA ASP A 114 -5.76 2.85 15.00
C ASP A 114 -6.53 3.83 14.09
N ALA A 115 -6.88 5.02 14.60
CA ALA A 115 -7.55 6.06 13.85
C ALA A 115 -6.65 6.69 12.77
N ASP A 116 -5.37 6.94 13.08
CA ASP A 116 -4.40 7.45 12.10
C ASP A 116 -4.18 6.43 10.99
N TRP A 117 -4.05 5.13 11.34
CA TRP A 117 -3.93 4.07 10.34
C TRP A 117 -5.13 4.04 9.39
N LYS A 118 -6.35 4.08 9.93
CA LYS A 118 -7.58 4.15 9.14
C LYS A 118 -7.57 5.36 8.19
N THR A 119 -7.16 6.52 8.69
CA THR A 119 -7.08 7.76 7.89
C THR A 119 -6.07 7.62 6.76
N CYS A 120 -4.91 7.01 6.99
CA CYS A 120 -3.91 6.75 5.96
C CYS A 120 -4.43 5.77 4.90
N VAL A 121 -5.08 4.68 5.29
CA VAL A 121 -5.58 3.65 4.36
C VAL A 121 -6.71 4.17 3.46
N ILE A 122 -7.58 5.03 3.96
CA ILE A 122 -8.68 5.62 3.16
C ILE A 122 -8.14 6.44 1.97
N LYS A 123 -6.88 6.87 2.01
CA LYS A 123 -6.22 7.63 0.94
C LYS A 123 -5.68 6.79 -0.20
N TYR A 124 -5.77 5.46 -0.15
CA TYR A 124 -5.27 4.63 -1.24
C TYR A 124 -5.81 5.03 -2.63
N PRO A 125 -7.10 5.34 -2.82
CA PRO A 125 -7.60 5.74 -4.14
C PRO A 125 -6.89 6.97 -4.71
N GLU A 126 -6.80 8.07 -3.95
CA GLU A 126 -6.12 9.31 -4.40
C GLU A 126 -4.62 9.10 -4.64
N VAL A 127 -3.96 8.28 -3.80
CA VAL A 127 -2.54 7.96 -3.94
C VAL A 127 -2.28 7.10 -5.16
N LEU A 128 -3.15 6.13 -5.44
CA LEU A 128 -3.07 5.29 -6.64
C LEU A 128 -3.26 6.16 -7.90
N ASP A 129 -4.27 7.02 -7.93
CA ASP A 129 -4.50 7.95 -9.04
C ASP A 129 -3.28 8.84 -9.30
N TYR A 130 -2.69 9.39 -8.24
CA TYR A 130 -1.46 10.18 -8.34
C TYR A 130 -0.31 9.40 -9.01
N PHE A 131 -0.05 8.16 -8.61
CA PHE A 131 1.03 7.36 -9.19
C PHE A 131 0.70 6.85 -10.60
N TYR A 132 -0.55 6.50 -10.90
CA TYR A 132 -0.96 6.17 -12.26
C TYR A 132 -0.77 7.34 -13.23
N ASN A 133 -1.04 8.58 -12.79
CA ASN A 133 -0.81 9.79 -13.59
C ASN A 133 0.68 10.08 -13.88
N GLN A 134 1.62 9.40 -13.22
CA GLN A 134 3.05 9.52 -13.51
C GLN A 134 3.55 8.50 -14.54
N VAL A 135 2.72 7.52 -14.91
CA VAL A 135 3.10 6.49 -15.87
C VAL A 135 3.18 7.12 -17.25
N GLN A 136 4.37 7.10 -17.85
CA GLN A 136 4.60 7.59 -19.20
C GLN A 136 4.74 6.42 -20.18
N VAL A 137 4.07 6.54 -21.33
CA VAL A 137 4.16 5.60 -22.44
C VAL A 137 5.00 6.22 -23.53
N GLN A 138 6.06 5.54 -23.95
CA GLN A 138 6.86 5.94 -25.10
C GLN A 138 6.62 4.95 -26.24
N LEU A 139 6.08 5.45 -27.34
CA LEU A 139 5.95 4.68 -28.57
C LEU A 139 7.26 4.73 -29.36
N PRO A 140 7.60 3.68 -30.12
CA PRO A 140 8.73 3.71 -31.03
C PRO A 140 8.62 4.87 -32.01
N ARG A 141 9.75 5.50 -32.34
CA ARG A 141 9.81 6.44 -33.46
C ARG A 141 9.87 5.64 -34.75
N SER A 142 9.06 6.06 -35.74
CA SER A 142 9.09 5.57 -37.12
C SER A 142 10.41 5.89 -37.80
#